data_AF-A0A6J4PKP9-F1
#
_entry.id   AF-A0A6J4PKP9-F1
#
_cell.length_a   1.000
_cell.length_b   1.000
_cell.length_c   1.000
_cell.angle_alpha   90.00
_cell.angle_beta   90.00
_cell.angle_gamma   90.00
#
_symmetry.space_group_name_H-M   'P 1'
#
loop_
_entity.id
_entity.type
_entity.pdbx_description
1 polymer ?
#
loop_
_entity_poly.entity_id
_entity_poly.type
_entity_poly.pdbx_seq_one_letter_code
_entity_poly.pdbx_strand_id
1 'polypeptide(L)'
;MRHRPLLVLAALTILCSLPVAASAHEKESAYSSAYASYFGDGDPVGMLGASRLADPQPLEGTGKNMQIVANVPMAGTVAGSDIELAGDYAYVGSYGEGVVIVDIKDPLRPKRAGVFSCPEGGQFDVQLQPGSNPQYMVMAIESVNNTCHKGDEGFVLVDISDKANPKEVAFVGQKKVADGGGGLQDGSHNTTMDWPYLYNNQYQPTHGQQDGNRGQVDVFDLRKLIANPTDLKPLAVLPAVGGGFHDLQVDHRPDGKVLGYGASIGFTDVLDLTDPAKPKFLNRFAAAEHGVGISHGIE
;
A
#
# COMPACT_ATOMS: atom_id res chain seq x y z
N MET A 1 -73.14 16.67 4.26
CA MET A 1 -73.57 18.08 4.43
C MET A 1 -72.36 18.91 4.82
N ARG A 2 -72.03 19.96 4.02
CA ARG A 2 -71.30 21.21 4.35
C ARG A 2 -69.85 21.07 4.88
N HIS A 3 -68.90 21.99 4.68
CA HIS A 3 -68.52 22.99 3.67
C HIS A 3 -67.21 23.61 4.25
N ARG A 4 -66.09 23.56 3.49
CA ARG A 4 -64.95 24.53 3.27
C ARG A 4 -64.57 25.58 4.35
N PRO A 5 -63.27 25.99 4.45
CA PRO A 5 -62.48 26.62 3.37
C PRO A 5 -61.05 26.04 3.20
N LEU A 6 -60.46 25.90 2.00
CA LEU A 6 -59.94 26.90 1.06
C LEU A 6 -59.09 28.03 1.67
N LEU A 7 -57.77 27.83 1.69
CA LEU A 7 -56.82 28.92 1.43
C LEU A 7 -56.15 28.65 0.09
N VAL A 8 -56.34 29.59 -0.84
CA VAL A 8 -55.55 29.78 -2.04
C VAL A 8 -54.43 30.73 -1.65
N LEU A 9 -53.17 30.34 -1.88
CA LEU A 9 -52.11 31.31 -2.14
C LEU A 9 -51.42 30.88 -3.42
N ALA A 10 -51.52 31.75 -4.42
CA ALA A 10 -50.86 31.63 -5.70
C ALA A 10 -49.36 31.86 -5.53
N ALA A 11 -48.53 31.03 -6.18
CA ALA A 11 -47.15 31.37 -6.47
C ALA A 11 -46.78 30.81 -7.86
N LEU A 12 -47.09 31.64 -8.85
CA LEU A 12 -46.25 31.98 -10.00
C LEU A 12 -45.19 30.95 -10.43
N THR A 13 -45.50 30.16 -11.45
CA THR A 13 -44.50 29.48 -12.27
C THR A 13 -43.73 30.53 -13.07
N ILE A 14 -42.52 30.86 -12.62
CA ILE A 14 -41.50 31.48 -13.46
C ILE A 14 -40.68 30.34 -14.06
N LEU A 15 -40.92 30.03 -15.34
CA LEU A 15 -39.93 29.35 -16.16
C LEU A 15 -38.75 30.31 -16.32
N CYS A 16 -37.74 30.15 -15.46
CA CYS A 16 -36.41 30.68 -15.72
C CYS A 16 -35.64 29.61 -16.49
N SER A 17 -35.60 29.74 -17.81
CA SER A 17 -34.57 29.12 -18.64
C SER A 17 -33.22 29.74 -18.27
N LEU A 18 -32.54 29.14 -17.29
CA LEU A 18 -31.14 29.43 -17.00
C LEU A 18 -30.27 28.52 -17.90
N PRO A 19 -29.21 29.05 -18.53
CA PRO A 19 -28.24 28.20 -19.19
C PRO A 19 -27.63 27.27 -18.14
N VAL A 20 -27.49 25.98 -18.48
CA VAL A 20 -26.64 25.05 -17.74
C VAL A 20 -25.21 25.56 -17.92
N ALA A 21 -24.80 26.50 -17.08
CA ALA A 21 -23.41 26.81 -16.87
C ALA A 21 -22.87 25.72 -15.95
N ALA A 22 -22.12 24.80 -16.53
CA ALA A 22 -21.18 23.99 -15.79
C ALA A 22 -20.22 24.94 -15.05
N SER A 23 -20.42 25.11 -13.75
CA SER A 23 -19.52 25.86 -12.86
C SER A 23 -19.54 25.12 -11.52
N ALA A 24 -18.45 24.65 -10.95
CA ALA A 24 -17.05 24.80 -11.28
C ALA A 24 -16.39 23.44 -11.12
N HIS A 25 -15.57 23.07 -12.11
CA HIS A 25 -14.50 22.11 -11.92
C HIS A 25 -13.63 22.65 -10.77
N GLU A 26 -13.63 22.00 -9.61
CA GLU A 26 -12.59 22.27 -8.63
C GLU A 26 -11.26 21.92 -9.30
N LYS A 27 -10.46 22.96 -9.49
CA LYS A 27 -9.17 22.86 -10.13
C LYS A 27 -8.31 21.92 -9.30
N GLU A 28 -7.55 21.08 -10.00
CA GLU A 28 -6.43 20.25 -9.57
C GLU A 28 -5.53 20.90 -8.48
N SER A 29 -5.49 22.24 -8.43
CA SER A 29 -4.83 23.04 -7.38
C SER A 29 -5.37 22.87 -5.95
N ALA A 30 -6.63 22.45 -5.77
CA ALA A 30 -7.21 22.30 -4.43
C ALA A 30 -6.61 21.09 -3.69
N TYR A 31 -6.35 19.99 -4.40
CA TYR A 31 -5.66 18.80 -3.87
C TYR A 31 -4.22 19.08 -3.44
N SER A 32 -3.50 19.92 -4.19
CA SER A 32 -2.14 20.36 -3.86
C SER A 32 -2.08 21.11 -2.52
N SER A 33 -3.09 21.92 -2.19
CA SER A 33 -3.06 22.75 -0.98
C SER A 33 -3.27 21.96 0.33
N ALA A 34 -4.06 20.88 0.29
CA ALA A 34 -4.23 19.99 1.43
C ALA A 34 -2.95 19.15 1.68
N TYR A 35 -2.29 18.70 0.60
CA TYR A 35 -1.03 17.96 0.65
C TYR A 35 0.14 18.82 1.17
N ALA A 36 0.25 20.07 0.69
CA ALA A 36 1.24 21.05 1.15
C ALA A 36 1.09 21.40 2.64
N SER A 37 -0.14 21.42 3.16
CA SER A 37 -0.39 21.71 4.57
C SER A 37 0.00 20.58 5.53
N TYR A 38 0.07 19.34 5.03
CA TYR A 38 0.45 18.16 5.84
C TYR A 38 1.95 17.84 5.75
N PHE A 39 2.61 18.14 4.62
CA PHE A 39 4.01 17.80 4.39
C PHE A 39 4.98 18.98 4.22
N GLY A 40 4.48 20.22 4.15
CA GLY A 40 5.30 21.43 4.05
C GLY A 40 6.03 21.55 2.70
N ASP A 41 5.97 22.72 2.07
CA ASP A 41 6.49 23.00 0.73
C ASP A 41 8.04 23.01 0.59
N GLY A 42 8.76 22.18 1.34
CA GLY A 42 10.23 22.22 1.28
C GLY A 42 11.00 21.14 2.04
N ASP A 43 10.35 20.10 2.55
CA ASP A 43 11.07 18.99 3.17
C ASP A 43 10.76 17.68 2.41
N PRO A 44 11.62 17.26 1.45
CA PRO A 44 11.40 16.01 0.73
C PRO A 44 11.61 14.78 1.64
N VAL A 45 11.94 14.99 2.93
CA VAL A 45 11.98 13.95 3.96
C VAL A 45 11.50 14.56 5.29
N GLY A 46 10.21 14.88 5.39
CA GLY A 46 9.57 15.41 6.60
C GLY A 46 9.50 14.45 7.79
N MET A 47 10.64 13.86 8.20
CA MET A 47 10.88 13.16 9.46
C MET A 47 12.39 13.08 9.82
N LEU A 48 13.29 13.83 9.18
CA LEU A 48 14.71 13.88 9.57
C LEU A 48 15.09 15.15 10.36
N GLY A 49 14.22 15.55 11.29
CA GLY A 49 14.63 16.32 12.45
C GLY A 49 15.22 15.38 13.49
N ALA A 50 16.49 14.98 13.35
CA ALA A 50 17.24 14.24 14.36
C ALA A 50 17.49 15.11 15.61
N SER A 51 16.41 15.47 16.31
CA SER A 51 16.52 15.62 17.75
C SER A 51 16.79 14.23 18.28
N ARG A 52 17.83 14.08 19.13
CA ARG A 52 18.01 12.86 19.93
C ARG A 52 16.78 12.74 20.81
N LEU A 53 15.73 12.11 20.29
CA LEU A 53 14.60 11.69 21.08
C LEU A 53 15.18 10.69 22.08
N ALA A 54 14.87 10.92 23.36
CA ALA A 54 15.22 10.00 24.43
C ALA A 54 14.83 8.57 24.03
N ASP A 55 15.53 7.57 24.58
CA ASP A 55 15.17 6.15 24.41
C ASP A 55 13.64 6.02 24.43
N PRO A 56 13.03 5.31 23.46
CA PRO A 56 11.58 5.21 23.35
C PRO A 56 11.03 4.82 24.72
N GLN A 57 10.34 5.76 25.36
CA GLN A 57 9.76 5.52 26.66
C GLN A 57 8.73 4.39 26.46
N PRO A 58 8.67 3.40 27.36
CA PRO A 58 7.60 2.41 27.30
C PRO A 58 6.27 3.16 27.19
N LEU A 59 5.40 2.74 26.27
CA LEU A 59 4.05 3.26 26.25
C LEU A 59 3.41 2.91 27.61
N GLU A 60 3.29 3.88 28.51
CA GLU A 60 2.69 3.70 29.85
C GLU A 60 1.14 3.85 29.83
N GLY A 61 0.54 3.83 28.64
CA GLY A 61 -0.89 4.08 28.46
C GLY A 61 -1.77 2.89 28.85
N THR A 62 -2.75 3.13 29.71
CA THR A 62 -3.91 2.24 29.88
C THR A 62 -5.11 2.88 29.18
N GLY A 63 -5.63 2.20 28.15
CA GLY A 63 -6.96 2.51 27.64
C GLY A 63 -7.98 1.99 28.64
N LYS A 64 -9.20 2.56 28.69
CA LYS A 64 -10.24 2.09 29.63
C LYS A 64 -10.50 0.57 29.58
N ASN A 65 -10.23 -0.06 28.44
CA ASN A 65 -10.33 -1.50 28.20
C ASN A 65 -9.11 -2.09 27.45
N MET A 66 -7.97 -1.39 27.43
CA MET A 66 -6.75 -1.84 26.75
C MET A 66 -5.57 -1.72 27.69
N GLN A 67 -4.80 -2.79 27.78
CA GLN A 67 -3.57 -2.84 28.54
C GLN A 67 -2.44 -3.27 27.62
N ILE A 68 -1.32 -2.56 27.69
CA ILE A 68 -0.09 -3.00 27.06
C ILE A 68 0.47 -4.16 27.86
N VAL A 69 0.61 -5.31 27.20
CA VAL A 69 1.06 -6.56 27.82
C VAL A 69 2.56 -6.80 27.64
N ALA A 70 3.14 -6.27 26.57
CA ALA A 70 4.56 -6.32 26.27
C ALA A 70 4.93 -5.26 25.24
N ASN A 71 6.22 -4.97 25.13
CA ASN A 71 6.82 -4.16 24.07
C ASN A 71 8.09 -4.85 23.58
N VAL A 72 8.30 -4.87 22.26
CA VAL A 72 9.55 -5.35 21.65
C VAL A 72 10.27 -4.13 21.09
N PRO A 73 11.43 -3.74 21.66
CA PRO A 73 12.18 -2.59 21.15
C PRO A 73 12.59 -2.79 19.69
N MET A 74 12.49 -1.72 18.89
CA MET A 74 12.98 -1.62 17.52
C MET A 74 14.01 -0.51 17.41
N ALA A 75 15.00 -0.69 16.53
CA ALA A 75 16.02 0.31 16.29
C ALA A 75 15.48 1.39 15.34
N GLY A 76 16.04 2.59 15.44
CA GLY A 76 15.65 3.75 14.63
C GLY A 76 14.66 4.68 15.33
N THR A 77 14.52 5.90 14.79
CA THR A 77 13.64 6.95 15.30
C THR A 77 12.18 6.73 14.92
N VAL A 78 11.94 5.98 13.83
CA VAL A 78 10.63 5.46 13.42
C VAL A 78 10.75 3.94 13.45
N ALA A 79 10.15 3.34 14.48
CA ALA A 79 10.43 1.96 14.88
C ALA A 79 9.81 0.92 13.94
N GLY A 80 8.52 1.10 13.60
CA GLY A 80 7.77 0.19 12.75
C GLY A 80 6.82 0.95 11.83
N SER A 81 6.60 0.40 10.65
CA SER A 81 5.84 1.00 9.54
C SER A 81 4.66 0.16 9.11
N ASP A 82 4.82 -1.16 9.15
CA ASP A 82 3.82 -2.15 8.76
C ASP A 82 3.99 -3.44 9.57
N ILE A 83 2.93 -4.24 9.67
CA ILE A 83 2.92 -5.50 10.43
C ILE A 83 1.99 -6.54 9.82
N GLU A 84 2.53 -7.74 9.59
CA GLU A 84 1.74 -8.93 9.29
C GLU A 84 1.91 -10.01 10.35
N LEU A 85 0.87 -10.85 10.51
CA LEU A 85 0.82 -11.92 11.50
C LEU A 85 0.63 -13.27 10.80
N ALA A 86 1.43 -14.27 11.16
CA ALA A 86 1.21 -15.63 10.72
C ALA A 86 1.63 -16.65 11.78
N GLY A 87 0.65 -17.41 12.26
CA GLY A 87 0.84 -18.37 13.35
C GLY A 87 1.31 -17.68 14.63
N ASP A 88 2.45 -18.15 15.16
CA ASP A 88 3.06 -17.63 16.39
C ASP A 88 4.04 -16.46 16.12
N TYR A 89 4.00 -15.83 14.94
CA TYR A 89 4.96 -14.80 14.54
C TYR A 89 4.31 -13.52 14.04
N ALA A 90 4.95 -12.39 14.34
CA ALA A 90 4.73 -11.10 13.71
C ALA A 90 5.95 -10.72 12.84
N TYR A 91 5.69 -10.07 11.71
CA TYR A 91 6.69 -9.60 10.75
C TYR A 91 6.49 -8.11 10.61
N VAL A 92 7.47 -7.33 11.05
CA VAL A 92 7.32 -5.89 11.21
C VAL A 92 8.30 -5.18 10.30
N GLY A 93 7.78 -4.40 9.35
CA GLY A 93 8.57 -3.46 8.57
C GLY A 93 9.14 -2.37 9.48
N SER A 94 10.42 -2.03 9.32
CA SER A 94 11.15 -1.10 10.18
C SER A 94 12.14 -0.27 9.38
N TYR A 95 11.95 1.06 9.36
CA TYR A 95 12.82 2.01 8.65
C TYR A 95 14.32 1.87 9.00
N GLY A 96 14.63 1.43 10.23
CA GLY A 96 16.00 1.28 10.71
C GLY A 96 16.63 -0.09 10.49
N GLU A 97 15.81 -1.14 10.34
CA GLU A 97 16.29 -2.53 10.40
C GLU A 97 15.95 -3.38 9.17
N GLY A 98 14.95 -3.01 8.35
CA GLY A 98 14.34 -3.89 7.35
C GLY A 98 13.10 -4.58 7.94
N VAL A 99 13.00 -5.92 7.85
CA VAL A 99 11.87 -6.66 8.46
C VAL A 99 12.32 -7.42 9.70
N VAL A 100 11.74 -7.06 10.85
CA VAL A 100 11.98 -7.72 12.14
C VAL A 100 10.94 -8.82 12.34
N ILE A 101 11.40 -10.06 12.56
CA ILE A 101 10.53 -11.19 12.85
C ILE A 101 10.48 -11.40 14.36
N VAL A 102 9.28 -11.44 14.92
CA VAL A 102 9.03 -11.55 16.37
C VAL A 102 8.23 -12.81 16.66
N ASP A 103 8.75 -13.67 17.52
CA ASP A 103 7.99 -14.77 18.13
C ASP A 103 7.05 -14.16 19.18
N ILE A 104 5.75 -14.33 18.94
CA ILE A 104 4.64 -13.83 19.76
C ILE A 104 3.83 -14.96 20.41
N LYS A 105 4.38 -16.18 20.46
CA LYS A 105 3.71 -17.35 21.06
C LYS A 105 3.27 -17.13 22.50
N ASP A 106 4.12 -16.45 23.27
CA ASP A 106 3.78 -15.95 24.60
C ASP A 106 3.60 -14.43 24.50
N PRO A 107 2.36 -13.90 24.46
CA PRO A 107 2.13 -12.47 24.27
C PRO A 107 2.61 -11.61 25.45
N LEU A 108 2.89 -12.22 26.61
CA LEU A 108 3.49 -11.51 27.75
C LEU A 108 5.02 -11.44 27.65
N ARG A 109 5.63 -12.27 26.80
CA ARG A 109 7.09 -12.37 26.62
C ARG A 109 7.46 -12.57 25.15
N PRO A 110 7.06 -11.66 24.26
CA PRO A 110 7.46 -11.70 22.86
C PRO A 110 8.98 -11.49 22.75
N LYS A 111 9.58 -12.10 21.72
CA LYS A 111 11.03 -12.02 21.50
C LYS A 111 11.35 -11.96 20.01
N ARG A 112 12.42 -11.25 19.67
CA ARG A 112 12.95 -11.25 18.30
C ARG A 112 13.41 -12.67 17.92
N ALA A 113 12.90 -13.16 16.80
CA ALA A 113 13.25 -14.44 16.23
C ALA A 113 14.32 -14.30 15.14
N GLY A 114 14.30 -13.21 14.38
CA GLY A 114 15.28 -12.90 13.34
C GLY A 114 15.02 -11.55 12.67
N VAL A 115 15.84 -11.21 11.68
CA VAL A 115 15.73 -9.96 10.92
C VAL A 115 16.19 -10.19 9.48
N PHE A 116 15.41 -9.70 8.51
CA PHE A 116 15.91 -9.45 7.16
C PHE A 116 16.44 -8.03 7.12
N SER A 117 17.77 -7.89 7.14
CA SER A 117 18.42 -6.59 7.31
C SER A 117 18.40 -5.77 6.03
N CYS A 118 17.69 -4.66 6.05
CA CYS A 118 17.82 -3.61 5.05
C CYS A 118 17.65 -2.23 5.69
N PRO A 119 18.67 -1.65 6.32
CA PRO A 119 18.60 -0.26 6.76
C PRO A 119 18.39 0.73 5.61
N GLU A 120 17.72 1.86 5.90
CA GLU A 120 17.57 3.04 5.02
C GLU A 120 16.71 2.83 3.76
N GLY A 121 15.93 1.76 3.71
CA GLY A 121 15.14 1.38 2.53
C GLY A 121 13.67 1.77 2.48
N GLY A 122 13.22 2.61 3.42
CA GLY A 122 11.90 3.23 3.36
C GLY A 122 10.88 2.53 4.26
N GLN A 123 9.63 2.48 3.81
CA GLN A 123 8.51 1.97 4.61
C GLN A 123 8.54 0.45 4.78
N PHE A 124 9.10 -0.34 3.86
CA PHE A 124 9.14 -1.80 3.99
C PHE A 124 7.78 -2.46 4.24
N ASP A 125 6.78 -2.11 3.44
CA ASP A 125 5.50 -2.83 3.39
C ASP A 125 5.75 -4.33 3.18
N VAL A 126 5.10 -5.17 4.00
CA VAL A 126 5.33 -6.61 4.07
C VAL A 126 4.10 -7.37 3.61
N GLN A 127 4.29 -8.37 2.77
CA GLN A 127 3.25 -9.35 2.40
C GLN A 127 3.73 -10.77 2.65
N LEU A 128 2.95 -11.58 3.36
CA LEU A 128 3.26 -12.97 3.67
C LEU A 128 2.53 -13.93 2.73
N GLN A 129 3.20 -15.04 2.41
CA GLN A 129 2.52 -16.17 1.80
C GLN A 129 1.35 -16.61 2.71
N PRO A 130 0.12 -16.79 2.20
CA PRO A 130 -1.01 -17.19 3.02
C PRO A 130 -0.77 -18.51 3.77
N GLY A 131 -1.28 -18.57 4.99
CA GLY A 131 -1.21 -19.73 5.88
C GLY A 131 -0.47 -19.46 7.19
N SER A 132 -0.62 -20.35 8.17
CA SER A 132 -0.10 -20.15 9.52
C SER A 132 1.42 -20.32 9.66
N ASN A 133 2.12 -20.76 8.61
CA ASN A 133 3.57 -20.89 8.58
C ASN A 133 4.10 -20.57 7.18
N PRO A 134 4.16 -19.28 6.81
CA PRO A 134 4.65 -18.84 5.50
C PRO A 134 6.10 -19.28 5.29
N GLN A 135 6.40 -19.69 4.06
CA GLN A 135 7.78 -19.92 3.60
C GLN A 135 8.36 -18.69 2.95
N TYR A 136 7.52 -17.85 2.35
CA TYR A 136 7.95 -16.64 1.65
C TYR A 136 7.27 -15.40 2.19
N MET A 137 8.00 -14.29 2.15
CA MET A 137 7.46 -12.93 2.27
C MET A 137 7.97 -12.07 1.12
N VAL A 138 7.24 -11.00 0.84
CA VAL A 138 7.67 -9.91 -0.04
C VAL A 138 7.80 -8.65 0.80
N MET A 139 8.85 -7.88 0.55
CA MET A 139 9.10 -6.58 1.18
C MET A 139 9.31 -5.52 0.10
N ALA A 140 8.57 -4.42 0.17
CA ALA A 140 8.78 -3.24 -0.69
C ALA A 140 10.02 -2.44 -0.26
N ILE A 141 10.71 -1.81 -1.22
CA ILE A 141 11.88 -0.96 -1.03
C ILE A 141 11.64 0.34 -1.80
N GLU A 142 11.46 1.43 -1.08
CA GLU A 142 10.97 2.73 -1.57
C GLU A 142 12.03 3.85 -1.47
N SER A 143 13.28 3.47 -1.30
CA SER A 143 14.39 4.42 -1.18
C SER A 143 15.61 3.90 -1.90
N VAL A 144 16.10 4.65 -2.88
CA VAL A 144 17.40 4.40 -3.52
C VAL A 144 18.59 4.44 -2.56
N ASN A 145 18.41 5.01 -1.35
CA ASN A 145 19.45 5.04 -0.31
C ASN A 145 19.54 3.74 0.49
N ASN A 146 18.63 2.78 0.26
CA ASN A 146 18.64 1.50 0.95
C ASN A 146 19.99 0.80 0.86
N THR A 147 20.34 0.05 1.90
CA THR A 147 21.64 -0.61 2.00
C THR A 147 21.68 -2.00 1.35
N CYS A 148 20.53 -2.64 1.14
CA CYS A 148 20.44 -4.01 0.60
C CYS A 148 20.55 -4.08 -0.93
N HIS A 149 20.07 -3.07 -1.65
CA HIS A 149 20.07 -2.87 -3.11
C HIS A 149 20.35 -1.40 -3.47
N LYS A 150 21.57 -0.94 -3.16
CA LYS A 150 21.98 0.48 -3.30
C LYS A 150 21.68 1.06 -4.69
N GLY A 151 20.98 2.18 -4.69
CA GLY A 151 20.66 2.94 -5.89
C GLY A 151 19.50 2.36 -6.70
N ASP A 152 18.74 1.39 -6.18
CA ASP A 152 17.57 0.81 -6.85
C ASP A 152 16.41 0.69 -5.86
N GLU A 153 15.19 0.65 -6.38
CA GLU A 153 13.93 0.52 -5.61
C GLU A 153 13.09 -0.59 -6.25
N GLY A 154 12.11 -1.12 -5.54
CA GLY A 154 11.31 -2.25 -6.02
C GLY A 154 10.96 -3.17 -4.87
N PHE A 155 10.84 -4.47 -5.10
CA PHE A 155 10.54 -5.40 -4.01
C PHE A 155 11.52 -6.57 -3.97
N VAL A 156 11.64 -7.16 -2.79
CA VAL A 156 12.43 -8.36 -2.56
C VAL A 156 11.53 -9.50 -2.10
N LEU A 157 11.68 -10.65 -2.77
CA LEU A 157 11.12 -11.92 -2.32
C LEU A 157 12.12 -12.59 -1.38
N VAL A 158 11.68 -12.93 -0.18
CA VAL A 158 12.52 -13.48 0.88
C VAL A 158 11.97 -14.84 1.33
N ASP A 159 12.84 -15.85 1.38
CA ASP A 159 12.59 -17.12 2.04
C ASP A 159 12.74 -16.91 3.56
N ILE A 160 11.64 -17.12 4.25
CA ILE A 160 11.49 -17.03 5.70
C ILE A 160 11.18 -18.40 6.32
N SER A 161 11.45 -19.50 5.63
CA SER A 161 11.26 -20.84 6.21
C SER A 161 12.04 -21.03 7.51
N ASP A 162 13.27 -20.51 7.57
CA ASP A 162 14.05 -20.31 8.79
C ASP A 162 13.92 -18.85 9.27
N LYS A 163 13.07 -18.63 10.28
CA LYS A 163 12.79 -17.30 10.85
C LYS A 163 14.02 -16.62 11.45
N ALA A 164 15.04 -17.39 11.85
CA ALA A 164 16.29 -16.84 12.38
C ALA A 164 17.25 -16.39 11.27
N ASN A 165 17.09 -16.93 10.06
CA ASN A 165 17.96 -16.65 8.92
C ASN A 165 17.15 -16.39 7.63
N PRO A 166 16.35 -15.30 7.56
CA PRO A 166 15.68 -14.91 6.32
C PRO A 166 16.68 -14.71 5.18
N LYS A 167 16.34 -15.18 3.98
CA LYS A 167 17.23 -15.13 2.81
C LYS A 167 16.53 -14.55 1.61
N GLU A 168 17.16 -13.59 0.98
CA GLU A 168 16.71 -13.10 -0.32
C GLU A 168 16.71 -14.23 -1.36
N VAL A 169 15.58 -14.36 -2.05
CA VAL A 169 15.40 -15.24 -3.21
C VAL A 169 15.61 -14.46 -4.49
N ALA A 170 14.96 -13.30 -4.61
CA ALA A 170 15.05 -12.43 -5.77
C ALA A 170 14.76 -10.98 -5.39
N PHE A 171 15.41 -10.04 -6.08
CA PHE A 171 15.08 -8.62 -6.04
C PHE A 171 14.65 -8.14 -7.43
N VAL A 172 13.44 -7.59 -7.50
CA VAL A 172 12.86 -7.01 -8.70
C VAL A 172 12.96 -5.50 -8.56
N GLY A 173 13.95 -4.89 -9.20
CA GLY A 173 14.25 -3.46 -9.08
C GLY A 173 13.84 -2.65 -10.31
N GLN A 174 13.48 -1.38 -10.13
CA GLN A 174 13.16 -0.41 -11.19
C GLN A 174 14.20 -0.42 -12.31
N LYS A 175 15.49 -0.37 -11.98
CA LYS A 175 16.56 -0.33 -12.98
C LYS A 175 16.76 -1.66 -13.69
N LYS A 176 16.46 -2.78 -13.04
CA LYS A 176 16.71 -4.12 -13.59
C LYS A 176 15.62 -4.55 -14.58
N VAL A 177 14.43 -3.94 -14.55
CA VAL A 177 13.29 -4.32 -15.40
C VAL A 177 12.94 -3.24 -16.46
N ALA A 178 13.55 -2.05 -16.41
CA ALA A 178 13.23 -0.91 -17.27
C ALA A 178 13.62 -1.05 -18.77
N ASP A 179 14.53 -1.95 -19.15
CA ASP A 179 15.06 -2.04 -20.53
C ASP A 179 14.15 -2.81 -21.52
N GLY A 180 12.91 -2.34 -21.70
CA GLY A 180 12.06 -2.70 -22.84
C GLY A 180 11.01 -3.81 -22.61
N GLY A 181 10.73 -4.16 -21.35
CA GLY A 181 9.74 -5.18 -20.97
C GLY A 181 8.46 -4.66 -20.29
N GLY A 182 8.32 -3.34 -20.09
CA GLY A 182 7.23 -2.77 -19.29
C GLY A 182 7.40 -2.93 -17.78
N GLY A 183 8.65 -2.90 -17.28
CA GLY A 183 9.02 -3.14 -15.89
C GLY A 183 8.52 -2.14 -14.86
N LEU A 184 9.10 -2.21 -13.66
CA LEU A 184 8.84 -1.26 -12.57
C LEU A 184 9.21 0.17 -13.02
N GLN A 185 8.21 0.98 -13.36
CA GLN A 185 8.36 2.36 -13.82
C GLN A 185 8.66 3.29 -12.64
N ASP A 186 7.99 3.09 -11.51
CA ASP A 186 8.04 3.93 -10.32
C ASP A 186 8.48 3.17 -9.04
N GLY A 187 8.96 1.93 -9.17
CA GLY A 187 9.41 1.09 -8.04
C GLY A 187 8.28 0.25 -7.43
N SER A 188 8.33 0.03 -6.11
CA SER A 188 7.31 -0.67 -5.32
C SER A 188 6.99 0.19 -4.12
N HIS A 189 5.73 0.57 -3.97
CA HIS A 189 5.25 1.22 -2.74
C HIS A 189 4.69 0.16 -1.79
N ASN A 190 3.75 -0.62 -2.31
CA ASN A 190 3.29 -1.81 -1.63
C ASN A 190 3.01 -2.95 -2.61
N THR A 191 2.70 -4.09 -2.03
CA THR A 191 2.36 -5.28 -2.79
C THR A 191 1.12 -5.93 -2.19
N THR A 192 0.42 -6.72 -2.99
CA THR A 192 -0.68 -7.56 -2.51
C THR A 192 -0.42 -8.97 -2.97
N MET A 193 -0.37 -9.93 -2.04
CA MET A 193 -0.13 -11.32 -2.38
C MET A 193 -1.43 -12.13 -2.37
N ASP A 194 -1.81 -12.63 -3.54
CA ASP A 194 -2.85 -13.66 -3.71
C ASP A 194 -2.16 -14.92 -4.25
N TRP A 195 -1.62 -15.71 -3.33
CA TRP A 195 -0.68 -16.76 -3.70
C TRP A 195 -1.21 -17.70 -4.79
N PRO A 196 -0.46 -17.93 -5.88
CA PRO A 196 0.98 -17.65 -6.07
C PRO A 196 1.30 -16.33 -6.78
N TYR A 197 0.33 -15.43 -6.91
CA TYR A 197 0.48 -14.17 -7.62
C TYR A 197 0.79 -13.02 -6.65
N LEU A 198 1.64 -12.11 -7.11
CA LEU A 198 1.93 -10.87 -6.44
C LEU A 198 1.49 -9.73 -7.35
N TYR A 199 0.71 -8.81 -6.80
CA TYR A 199 0.34 -7.56 -7.44
C TYR A 199 1.24 -6.48 -6.84
N ASN A 200 2.24 -6.05 -7.60
CA ASN A 200 3.08 -4.93 -7.22
C ASN A 200 2.37 -3.64 -7.61
N ASN A 201 1.95 -2.84 -6.62
CA ASN A 201 1.30 -1.58 -6.91
C ASN A 201 2.38 -0.50 -7.01
N GLN A 202 2.53 0.02 -8.21
CA GLN A 202 3.37 1.17 -8.45
C GLN A 202 2.58 2.42 -8.12
N TYR A 203 3.11 3.17 -7.18
CA TYR A 203 2.57 4.45 -6.73
C TYR A 203 3.61 5.54 -6.99
N GLN A 204 3.14 6.74 -7.35
CA GLN A 204 4.00 7.89 -7.63
C GLN A 204 4.02 8.93 -6.48
N PRO A 205 4.78 8.76 -5.37
CA PRO A 205 4.84 9.81 -4.36
C PRO A 205 6.10 10.68 -4.30
N THR A 206 7.28 10.25 -4.79
CA THR A 206 8.53 10.81 -4.21
C THR A 206 9.58 11.38 -5.16
N HIS A 207 9.59 11.06 -6.46
CA HIS A 207 10.72 11.45 -7.32
C HIS A 207 10.40 12.19 -8.63
N GLY A 208 9.24 12.85 -8.70
CA GLY A 208 9.02 13.97 -9.61
C GLY A 208 9.15 13.66 -11.11
N GLN A 209 9.10 12.39 -11.52
CA GLN A 209 9.01 12.05 -12.93
C GLN A 209 7.60 12.40 -13.43
N GLN A 210 7.53 13.50 -14.19
CA GLN A 210 6.32 14.00 -14.84
C GLN A 210 6.03 13.22 -16.14
N ASP A 211 6.14 11.89 -16.14
CA ASP A 211 5.99 11.07 -17.34
C ASP A 211 4.53 10.66 -17.62
N GLY A 212 3.58 11.44 -17.09
CA GLY A 212 2.22 11.50 -17.58
C GLY A 212 1.28 10.47 -16.95
N ASN A 213 1.27 10.37 -15.61
CA ASN A 213 0.17 9.76 -14.85
C ASN A 213 0.10 8.23 -14.97
N ARG A 214 1.24 7.53 -14.89
CA ARG A 214 1.34 6.09 -15.17
C ARG A 214 1.61 5.23 -13.94
N GLY A 215 0.82 5.39 -12.88
CA GLY A 215 0.73 4.30 -11.92
C GLY A 215 0.29 3.02 -12.62
N GLN A 216 0.73 1.86 -12.15
CA GLN A 216 0.35 0.56 -12.73
C GLN A 216 0.41 -0.55 -11.69
N VAL A 217 -0.23 -1.67 -12.01
CA VAL A 217 -0.08 -2.92 -11.27
C VAL A 217 0.66 -3.91 -12.13
N ASP A 218 1.81 -4.37 -11.64
CA ASP A 218 2.51 -5.50 -12.24
C ASP A 218 2.09 -6.77 -11.54
N VAL A 219 1.70 -7.76 -12.32
CA VAL A 219 1.38 -9.08 -11.82
C VAL A 219 2.59 -9.98 -11.98
N PHE A 220 3.08 -10.57 -10.91
CA PHE A 220 4.15 -11.57 -10.94
C PHE A 220 3.61 -12.94 -10.55
N ASP A 221 4.12 -14.00 -11.19
CA ASP A 221 3.96 -15.38 -10.73
C ASP A 221 5.17 -15.74 -9.88
N LEU A 222 5.00 -15.76 -8.55
CA LEU A 222 6.11 -15.95 -7.63
C LEU A 222 6.78 -17.32 -7.80
N ARG A 223 6.08 -18.34 -8.30
CA ARG A 223 6.69 -19.65 -8.58
C ARG A 223 7.75 -19.56 -9.67
N LYS A 224 7.56 -18.67 -10.66
CA LYS A 224 8.54 -18.43 -11.73
C LYS A 224 9.77 -17.71 -11.18
N LEU A 225 9.57 -16.69 -10.34
CA LEU A 225 10.66 -15.99 -9.66
C LEU A 225 11.46 -16.93 -8.75
N ILE A 226 10.80 -17.81 -8.00
CA ILE A 226 11.46 -18.81 -7.16
C ILE A 226 12.27 -19.80 -8.03
N ALA A 227 11.70 -20.28 -9.13
CA ALA A 227 12.36 -21.24 -10.01
C ALA A 227 13.51 -20.62 -10.82
N ASN A 228 13.40 -19.34 -11.18
CA ASN A 228 14.39 -18.60 -11.95
C ASN A 228 14.48 -17.13 -11.47
N PRO A 229 15.28 -16.85 -10.42
CA PRO A 229 15.34 -15.52 -9.78
C PRO A 229 16.04 -14.44 -10.62
N THR A 230 16.42 -14.76 -11.85
CA THR A 230 16.96 -13.80 -12.82
C THR A 230 15.97 -13.44 -13.93
N ASP A 231 14.85 -14.16 -14.05
CA ASP A 231 13.76 -13.81 -14.97
C ASP A 231 12.73 -12.91 -14.27
N LEU A 232 13.04 -11.63 -14.24
CA LEU A 232 12.31 -10.61 -13.47
C LEU A 232 11.11 -10.03 -14.23
N LYS A 233 10.57 -10.75 -15.22
CA LYS A 233 9.52 -10.22 -16.08
C LYS A 233 8.15 -10.38 -15.42
N PRO A 234 7.32 -9.31 -15.41
CA PRO A 234 5.94 -9.46 -14.98
C PRO A 234 5.18 -10.39 -15.92
N LEU A 235 4.22 -11.13 -15.35
CA LEU A 235 3.24 -11.93 -16.08
C LEU A 235 2.29 -11.02 -16.88
N ALA A 236 1.87 -9.92 -16.27
CA ALA A 236 1.00 -8.92 -16.88
C ALA A 236 1.26 -7.54 -16.25
N VAL A 237 0.89 -6.50 -16.98
CA VAL A 237 0.94 -5.11 -16.51
C VAL A 237 -0.41 -4.48 -16.78
N LEU A 238 -1.04 -3.93 -15.73
CA LEU A 238 -2.28 -3.19 -15.82
C LEU A 238 -2.02 -1.71 -15.56
N PRO A 239 -2.11 -0.83 -16.57
CA PRO A 239 -2.01 0.61 -16.35
C PRO A 239 -3.13 1.08 -15.41
N ALA A 240 -2.76 1.77 -14.34
CA ALA A 240 -3.71 2.49 -13.50
C ALA A 240 -3.98 3.86 -14.10
N VAL A 241 -5.22 4.32 -13.98
CA VAL A 241 -5.58 5.68 -14.43
C VAL A 241 -5.24 6.64 -13.27
N GLY A 242 -4.57 7.77 -13.53
CA GLY A 242 -4.51 8.86 -12.54
C GLY A 242 -3.68 8.63 -11.27
N GLY A 243 -2.51 7.99 -11.36
CA GLY A 243 -1.48 8.05 -10.30
C GLY A 243 -1.20 6.77 -9.50
N GLY A 244 -1.87 5.66 -9.81
CA GLY A 244 -1.60 4.36 -9.16
C GLY A 244 -2.50 4.06 -7.96
N PHE A 245 -2.33 2.86 -7.41
CA PHE A 245 -3.04 2.41 -6.21
C PHE A 245 -2.13 2.59 -5.00
N HIS A 246 -2.65 3.17 -3.92
CA HIS A 246 -1.97 3.18 -2.63
C HIS A 246 -2.01 1.79 -2.00
N ASP A 247 -3.17 1.12 -2.02
CA ASP A 247 -3.37 -0.27 -1.55
C ASP A 247 -4.27 -1.03 -2.53
N LEU A 248 -4.09 -2.35 -2.59
CA LEU A 248 -4.95 -3.25 -3.34
C LEU A 248 -5.36 -4.42 -2.44
N GLN A 249 -6.63 -4.81 -2.52
CA GLN A 249 -7.15 -6.04 -1.90
C GLN A 249 -7.71 -6.96 -2.97
N VAL A 250 -7.48 -8.26 -2.83
CA VAL A 250 -8.07 -9.29 -3.68
C VAL A 250 -9.25 -9.95 -2.96
N ASP A 251 -10.35 -10.18 -3.69
CA ASP A 251 -11.60 -10.77 -3.24
C ASP A 251 -12.00 -11.96 -4.12
N HIS A 252 -12.00 -13.15 -3.54
CA HIS A 252 -12.42 -14.40 -4.18
C HIS A 252 -13.93 -14.62 -4.01
N ARG A 253 -14.69 -14.35 -5.07
CA ARG A 253 -16.15 -14.37 -4.99
C ARG A 253 -16.72 -15.78 -5.15
N PRO A 254 -17.87 -16.08 -4.52
CA PRO A 254 -18.55 -17.38 -4.67
C PRO A 254 -18.98 -17.74 -6.10
N ASP A 255 -19.09 -16.75 -7.00
CA ASP A 255 -19.41 -16.96 -8.42
C ASP A 255 -18.18 -17.29 -9.28
N GLY A 256 -17.02 -17.49 -8.65
CA GLY A 256 -15.76 -17.85 -9.31
C GLY A 256 -15.01 -16.67 -9.92
N LYS A 257 -15.49 -15.44 -9.72
CA LYS A 257 -14.74 -14.23 -10.09
C LYS A 257 -13.74 -13.88 -9.00
N VAL A 258 -12.62 -13.31 -9.43
CA VAL A 258 -11.66 -12.68 -8.52
C VAL A 258 -11.65 -11.20 -8.83
N LEU A 259 -11.97 -10.37 -7.84
CA LEU A 259 -11.97 -8.92 -7.99
C LEU A 259 -10.82 -8.30 -7.19
N GLY A 260 -10.21 -7.28 -7.76
CA GLY A 260 -9.28 -6.40 -7.07
C GLY A 260 -9.98 -5.10 -6.68
N TYR A 261 -9.79 -4.62 -5.46
CA TYR A 261 -10.27 -3.31 -5.03
C TYR A 261 -9.07 -2.44 -4.66
N GLY A 262 -8.79 -1.45 -5.50
CA GLY A 262 -7.66 -0.53 -5.33
C GLY A 262 -8.09 0.75 -4.61
N ALA A 263 -7.38 1.12 -3.54
CA ALA A 263 -7.45 2.44 -2.93
C ALA A 263 -6.54 3.39 -3.70
N SER A 264 -7.11 4.11 -4.66
CA SER A 264 -6.41 5.16 -5.41
C SER A 264 -6.58 6.51 -4.73
N ILE A 265 -5.65 7.45 -4.94
CA ILE A 265 -5.81 8.81 -4.39
C ILE A 265 -7.05 9.47 -5.00
N GLY A 266 -8.07 9.68 -4.17
CA GLY A 266 -9.35 10.26 -4.58
C GLY A 266 -10.28 9.31 -5.33
N PHE A 267 -9.92 8.03 -5.47
CA PHE A 267 -10.75 7.05 -6.18
C PHE A 267 -10.73 5.66 -5.52
N THR A 268 -11.80 4.91 -5.72
CA THR A 268 -11.79 3.46 -5.51
C THR A 268 -11.93 2.80 -6.87
N ASP A 269 -11.02 1.88 -7.17
CA ASP A 269 -10.99 1.17 -8.44
C ASP A 269 -11.35 -0.29 -8.25
N VAL A 270 -12.05 -0.84 -9.23
CA VAL A 270 -12.43 -2.25 -9.27
C VAL A 270 -11.77 -2.88 -10.49
N LEU A 271 -11.05 -3.96 -10.23
CA LEU A 271 -10.28 -4.73 -11.20
C LEU A 271 -10.89 -6.13 -11.32
N ASP A 272 -10.88 -6.69 -12.53
CA ASP A 272 -11.09 -8.12 -12.76
C ASP A 272 -9.72 -8.80 -12.75
N LEU A 273 -9.51 -9.65 -11.74
CA LEU A 273 -8.29 -10.42 -11.51
C LEU A 273 -8.50 -11.92 -11.73
N THR A 274 -9.65 -12.32 -12.31
CA THR A 274 -10.02 -13.73 -12.50
C THR A 274 -8.99 -14.50 -13.36
N ASP A 275 -8.37 -13.82 -14.33
CA ASP A 275 -7.19 -14.30 -15.06
C ASP A 275 -6.01 -13.35 -14.76
N PRO A 276 -5.09 -13.71 -13.85
CA PRO A 276 -3.94 -12.87 -13.48
C PRO A 276 -3.00 -12.56 -14.65
N ALA A 277 -3.05 -13.32 -15.75
CA ALA A 277 -2.30 -12.99 -16.96
C ALA A 277 -2.98 -11.96 -17.86
N LYS A 278 -4.25 -11.61 -17.57
CA LYS A 278 -5.06 -10.65 -18.31
C LYS A 278 -5.95 -9.83 -17.35
N PRO A 279 -5.36 -9.14 -16.37
CA PRO A 279 -6.11 -8.28 -15.46
C PRO A 279 -6.79 -7.16 -16.23
N LYS A 280 -7.96 -6.73 -15.77
CA LYS A 280 -8.73 -5.66 -16.44
C LYS A 280 -9.25 -4.65 -15.46
N PHE A 281 -9.22 -3.40 -15.89
CA PHE A 281 -9.94 -2.33 -15.23
C PHE A 281 -11.46 -2.50 -15.48
N LEU A 282 -12.27 -2.52 -14.43
CA LEU A 282 -13.72 -2.59 -14.54
C LEU A 282 -14.39 -1.23 -14.32
N ASN A 283 -14.12 -0.58 -13.19
CA ASN A 283 -14.79 0.65 -12.80
C ASN A 283 -13.93 1.52 -11.90
N ARG A 284 -14.17 2.85 -11.98
CA ARG A 284 -13.63 3.87 -11.08
C ARG A 284 -14.77 4.57 -10.37
N PHE A 285 -14.68 4.70 -9.06
CA PHE A 285 -15.56 5.52 -8.26
C PHE A 285 -14.77 6.72 -7.74
N ALA A 286 -15.20 7.94 -8.05
CA ALA A 286 -14.65 9.12 -7.41
C ALA A 286 -15.07 9.15 -5.94
N ALA A 287 -14.10 9.33 -5.05
CA ALA A 287 -14.37 9.63 -3.66
C ALA A 287 -14.88 11.07 -3.53
N ALA A 288 -16.14 11.30 -3.88
CA ALA A 288 -16.80 12.57 -3.58
C ALA A 288 -16.99 12.63 -2.05
N GLU A 289 -16.16 13.45 -1.41
CA GLU A 289 -16.21 13.87 0.01
C GLU A 289 -15.99 12.82 1.11
N HIS A 290 -16.10 11.52 0.84
CA HIS A 290 -15.77 10.46 1.80
C HIS A 290 -15.09 9.29 1.09
N GLY A 291 -13.75 9.29 1.04
CA GLY A 291 -12.98 8.18 0.49
C GLY A 291 -13.16 6.91 1.32
N VAL A 292 -13.45 5.79 0.64
CA VAL A 292 -13.31 4.47 1.24
C VAL A 292 -11.81 4.16 1.22
N GLY A 293 -11.18 4.21 2.39
CA GLY A 293 -9.84 3.67 2.58
C GLY A 293 -9.92 2.16 2.64
N ILE A 294 -9.26 1.48 1.71
CA ILE A 294 -8.95 0.06 1.83
C ILE A 294 -7.56 0.04 2.44
N SER A 295 -7.42 -0.53 3.64
CA SER A 295 -6.13 -0.89 4.22
C SER A 295 -6.01 -2.41 4.24
N HIS A 296 -4.78 -2.91 4.22
CA HIS A 296 -4.37 -4.32 4.42
C HIS A 296 -5.46 -5.23 5.00
N GLY A 297 -5.92 -6.18 4.16
CA GLY A 297 -6.88 -7.20 4.55
C GLY A 297 -6.17 -8.45 5.07
N ILE A 298 -6.60 -8.93 6.23
CA ILE A 298 -6.18 -10.21 6.80
C ILE A 298 -7.34 -11.19 6.56
N GLU A 299 -7.11 -12.29 5.83
CA GLU A 299 -8.06 -13.42 5.72
C GLU A 299 -7.87 -14.45 6.84
#